data_AF-A0A820WY38-F1
#
_entry.id   AF-A0A820WY38-F1
#
_cell.length_a   1.000
_cell.length_b   1.000
_cell.length_c   1.000
_cell.angle_alpha   90.00
_cell.angle_beta   90.00
_cell.angle_gamma   90.00
#
_symmetry.space_group_name_H-M   'P 1'
#
loop_
_entity.id
_entity.type
_entity.pdbx_description
1 polymer ?
#
loop_
_entity_poly.entity_id
_entity_poly.type
_entity_poly.pdbx_seq_one_letter_code
_entity_poly.pdbx_strand_id
1 'polypeptide(L)'
;MSTSGPCLLIIIVLAALFVIISITLNAATLGIVINRFDQLKKTNDNQEPTTMSTTTNRILLNSSLVEAIRISDVMEHLSQFYRIALTENGTRAINTKGFNRTIDYIADYLSINTNYYINKTYFPIRTFQLASNPILLTSINGVIINRTYSTDLTKAEFFHIQYSTAINLTDFTTLTVIPNGGCLDEDWLSANPSPMGRIVLVKRGLCDFLPKAAFATKYQAKTLLFYNDGTSSDRNNPIFISLDRSNELPALFLSFDLGQELANAFLNSTNNVSVCLIIDLVNIPQFPVANICADTPTGDITQTILVGSHSDSVPDGPGINDNGSGSAANLALAVALFQTSIYTTLKYRIRFCWWGAEEIGLIGSDFYVKQAKLSTIIGERLSDNLVNLNFDMLGSPNYVFGIYNGETITNATPEIAVPGSIKVTSLFRDWFNSQKLPWNNSTLGSGSDYAPFLAAGVAAGGLLSGASGIKTKEQCDRYALLLGPDPYCTPNIAQDPCYHRSCDTIWNINVFAYEKMVKAAGYVIESLARTDNLKEWLYPTQEIQNLKSSRKNKREYNSISEYFGLATV
;
A
#
# COMPACT_ATOMS: atom_id res chain seq x y z
N MET A 1 26.13 -57.96 29.11
CA MET A 1 26.43 -56.61 29.65
C MET A 1 26.25 -55.61 28.52
N SER A 2 25.11 -54.93 28.46
CA SER A 2 24.87 -53.79 27.56
C SER A 2 24.63 -52.55 28.42
N THR A 3 25.56 -51.60 28.38
CA THR A 3 25.49 -50.33 29.10
C THR A 3 25.21 -49.20 28.11
N SER A 4 23.94 -48.83 27.98
CA SER A 4 23.51 -47.56 27.37
C SER A 4 22.25 -47.08 28.09
N GLY A 5 22.38 -46.85 29.40
CA GLY A 5 21.27 -46.56 30.32
C GLY A 5 21.08 -45.11 30.84
N PRO A 6 22.06 -44.17 30.83
CA PRO A 6 21.83 -42.90 31.54
C PRO A 6 21.68 -41.64 30.66
N CYS A 7 21.97 -41.66 29.36
CA CYS A 7 21.99 -40.42 28.55
C CYS A 7 20.62 -40.03 27.98
N LEU A 8 19.80 -41.01 27.58
CA LEU A 8 18.47 -40.75 26.98
C LEU A 8 17.44 -40.26 28.03
N LEU A 9 17.57 -40.70 29.28
CA LEU A 9 16.66 -40.33 30.37
C LEU A 9 16.86 -38.86 30.79
N ILE A 10 18.09 -38.35 30.74
CA ILE A 10 18.42 -36.95 31.09
C ILE A 10 17.85 -35.98 30.06
N ILE A 11 17.88 -36.32 28.77
CA ILE A 11 17.34 -35.48 27.69
C ILE A 11 15.81 -35.39 27.78
N ILE A 12 15.13 -36.50 28.09
CA ILE A 12 13.67 -36.51 28.26
C ILE A 12 13.24 -35.69 29.48
N VAL A 13 13.98 -35.79 30.60
CA VAL A 13 13.69 -35.01 31.82
C VAL A 13 13.92 -33.51 31.60
N LEU A 14 14.97 -33.12 30.87
CA LEU A 14 15.23 -31.71 30.54
C LEU A 14 14.17 -31.13 29.58
N ALA A 15 13.73 -31.90 28.59
CA ALA A 15 12.65 -31.49 27.69
C ALA A 15 11.30 -31.34 28.42
N ALA A 16 10.98 -32.26 29.33
CA ALA A 16 9.79 -32.17 30.17
C ALA A 16 9.84 -30.96 31.13
N LEU A 17 11.00 -30.66 31.72
CA LEU A 17 11.19 -29.47 32.55
C LEU A 17 10.99 -28.19 31.75
N PHE A 18 11.47 -28.13 30.51
CA PHE A 18 11.32 -26.96 29.64
C PHE A 18 9.86 -26.71 29.29
N VAL A 19 9.10 -27.77 28.97
CA VAL A 19 7.65 -27.67 28.69
C VAL A 19 6.88 -27.21 29.93
N ILE A 20 7.21 -27.72 31.13
CA ILE A 20 6.56 -27.30 32.38
C ILE A 20 6.89 -25.85 32.72
N ILE A 21 8.15 -25.41 32.52
CA ILE A 21 8.56 -24.02 32.73
C ILE A 21 7.84 -23.08 31.74
N SER A 22 7.70 -23.47 30.46
CA SER A 22 6.94 -22.68 29.47
C SER A 22 5.44 -22.61 29.80
N ILE A 23 4.82 -23.69 30.27
CA ILE A 23 3.40 -23.69 30.67
C ILE A 23 3.18 -22.83 31.91
N THR A 24 4.08 -22.89 32.90
CA THR A 24 3.99 -22.08 34.12
C THR A 24 4.27 -20.59 33.87
N LEU A 25 5.21 -20.24 32.97
CA LEU A 25 5.40 -18.85 32.54
C LEU A 25 4.18 -18.30 31.78
N ASN A 26 3.55 -19.11 30.91
CA ASN A 26 2.35 -18.71 30.18
C ASN A 26 1.12 -18.56 31.11
N ALA A 27 0.99 -19.41 32.13
CA ALA A 27 -0.06 -19.28 33.14
C ALA A 27 0.17 -18.06 34.06
N ALA A 28 1.42 -17.78 34.43
CA ALA A 28 1.78 -16.62 35.24
C ALA A 28 1.57 -15.30 34.47
N THR A 29 1.91 -15.25 33.18
CA THR A 29 1.62 -14.10 32.31
C THR A 29 0.12 -13.92 32.10
N LEU A 30 -0.65 -15.00 31.92
CA LEU A 30 -2.12 -14.92 31.86
C LEU A 30 -2.73 -14.43 33.19
N GLY A 31 -2.19 -14.84 34.34
CA GLY A 31 -2.61 -14.35 35.66
C GLY A 31 -2.30 -12.86 35.87
N ILE A 32 -1.16 -12.38 35.38
CA ILE A 32 -0.80 -10.95 35.39
C ILE A 32 -1.70 -10.15 34.44
N VAL A 33 -2.10 -10.73 33.30
CA VAL A 33 -3.04 -10.14 32.33
C VAL A 33 -4.43 -10.00 32.95
N ILE A 34 -4.96 -11.03 33.61
CA ILE A 34 -6.27 -10.97 34.29
C ILE A 34 -6.25 -9.90 35.40
N ASN A 35 -5.17 -9.84 36.18
CA ASN A 35 -5.06 -8.87 37.27
C ASN A 35 -4.93 -7.42 36.75
N ARG A 36 -4.25 -7.18 35.61
CA ARG A 36 -4.21 -5.85 34.96
C ARG A 36 -5.54 -5.46 34.34
N PHE A 37 -6.28 -6.40 33.75
CA PHE A 37 -7.63 -6.15 33.26
C PHE A 37 -8.60 -5.83 34.41
N ASP A 38 -8.52 -6.54 35.53
CA ASP A 38 -9.34 -6.24 36.72
C ASP A 38 -8.98 -4.90 37.36
N GLN A 39 -7.71 -4.47 37.30
CA GLN A 39 -7.28 -3.14 37.75
C GLN A 39 -7.80 -2.01 36.83
N LEU A 40 -7.81 -2.22 35.51
CA LEU A 40 -8.40 -1.30 34.53
C LEU A 40 -9.93 -1.24 34.63
N LYS A 41 -10.57 -2.35 35.01
CA LYS A 41 -12.02 -2.40 35.25
C LYS A 41 -12.41 -1.70 36.55
N LYS A 42 -11.65 -1.91 37.64
CA LYS A 42 -11.85 -1.24 38.93
C LYS A 42 -11.60 0.28 38.91
N THR A 43 -10.77 0.77 37.99
CA THR A 43 -10.59 2.21 37.80
C THR A 43 -11.75 2.86 37.03
N ASN A 44 -12.52 2.07 36.27
CA ASN A 44 -13.72 2.51 35.55
C ASN A 44 -15.04 2.30 36.33
N ASP A 45 -15.09 1.35 37.28
CA ASP A 45 -16.29 1.01 38.06
C ASP A 45 -16.60 1.98 39.23
N ASN A 46 -15.88 3.09 39.39
CA ASN A 46 -16.21 4.15 40.36
C ASN A 46 -17.28 5.15 39.86
N GLN A 47 -18.04 4.81 38.82
CA GLN A 47 -19.29 5.47 38.46
C GLN A 47 -20.46 4.50 38.67
N GLU A 48 -21.45 4.93 39.47
CA GLU A 48 -22.62 4.13 39.85
C GLU A 48 -23.37 3.53 38.63
N PRO A 49 -23.94 2.32 38.78
CA PRO A 49 -24.57 1.60 37.68
C PRO A 49 -25.92 2.21 37.33
N THR A 50 -26.00 2.90 36.20
CA THR A 50 -27.28 3.22 35.56
C THR A 50 -27.67 2.09 34.59
N THR A 51 -28.85 1.56 34.85
CA THR A 51 -29.61 0.54 34.12
C THR A 51 -29.42 0.58 32.60
N MET A 52 -29.24 -0.62 32.01
CA MET A 52 -29.35 -0.89 30.57
C MET A 52 -30.57 -0.19 29.97
N SER A 53 -30.32 0.90 29.26
CA SER A 53 -31.29 1.60 28.43
C SER A 53 -30.84 1.42 26.98
N THR A 54 -31.73 0.91 26.15
CA THR A 54 -31.64 0.85 24.69
C THR A 54 -30.96 2.10 24.14
N THR A 55 -29.84 1.92 23.44
CA THR A 55 -29.00 2.98 22.88
C THR A 55 -29.82 3.83 21.90
N THR A 56 -30.41 4.91 22.39
CA THR A 56 -30.85 6.01 21.55
C THR A 56 -29.62 6.66 20.96
N ASN A 57 -29.55 6.75 19.63
CA ASN A 57 -28.59 7.53 18.87
C ASN A 57 -28.50 8.95 19.48
N ARG A 58 -27.52 9.19 20.35
CA ARG A 58 -27.20 10.53 20.82
C ARG A 58 -26.54 11.26 19.66
N ILE A 59 -27.34 11.95 18.86
CA ILE A 59 -26.84 13.02 18.01
C ILE A 59 -26.11 13.98 18.96
N LEU A 60 -24.80 14.12 18.79
CA LEU A 60 -24.02 15.11 19.51
C LEU A 60 -24.29 16.46 18.84
N LEU A 61 -25.45 17.03 19.16
CA LEU A 61 -25.88 18.34 18.68
C LEU A 61 -24.82 19.37 19.12
N ASN A 62 -23.99 19.80 18.15
CA ASN A 62 -22.90 20.79 18.22
C ASN A 62 -21.44 20.27 18.26
N SER A 63 -21.16 18.97 18.11
CA SER A 63 -19.76 18.52 18.00
C SER A 63 -19.25 18.51 16.54
N SER A 64 -18.02 18.99 16.35
CA SER A 64 -17.23 18.72 15.14
C SER A 64 -16.96 17.22 14.98
N LEU A 65 -16.56 16.78 13.79
CA LEU A 65 -16.14 15.41 13.54
C LEU A 65 -14.92 15.04 14.37
N VAL A 66 -13.99 15.98 14.57
CA VAL A 66 -12.81 15.81 15.43
C VAL A 66 -13.18 15.50 16.88
N GLU A 67 -14.20 16.16 17.41
CA GLU A 67 -14.68 15.96 18.80
C GLU A 67 -15.49 14.69 18.96
N ALA A 68 -16.20 14.27 17.91
CA ALA A 68 -17.00 13.04 17.92
C ALA A 68 -16.14 11.77 17.90
N ILE A 69 -14.96 11.80 17.27
CA ILE A 69 -14.09 10.62 17.16
C ILE A 69 -13.37 10.35 18.49
N ARG A 70 -13.48 9.12 18.97
CA ARG A 70 -12.72 8.60 20.11
C ARG A 70 -11.75 7.54 19.63
N ILE A 71 -10.50 7.62 20.07
CA ILE A 71 -9.48 6.60 19.74
C ILE A 71 -9.89 5.20 20.23
N SER A 72 -10.69 5.09 21.29
CA SER A 72 -11.24 3.81 21.75
C SER A 72 -12.08 3.10 20.69
N ASP A 73 -12.91 3.86 19.96
CA ASP A 73 -13.81 3.30 18.94
C ASP A 73 -13.01 2.81 17.73
N VAL A 74 -11.99 3.58 17.35
CA VAL A 74 -11.03 3.21 16.32
C VAL A 74 -10.28 1.92 16.70
N MET A 75 -9.76 1.85 17.94
CA MET A 75 -9.03 0.68 18.44
C MET A 75 -9.92 -0.56 18.60
N GLU A 76 -11.22 -0.39 18.84
CA GLU A 76 -12.19 -1.50 18.85
C GLU A 76 -12.30 -2.14 17.46
N HIS A 77 -12.49 -1.34 16.40
CA HIS A 77 -12.49 -1.86 15.03
C HIS A 77 -11.17 -2.52 14.66
N LEU A 78 -10.05 -1.91 15.04
CA LEU A 78 -8.72 -2.44 14.78
C LEU A 78 -8.50 -3.79 15.47
N SER A 79 -9.00 -3.93 16.70
CA SER A 79 -8.97 -5.20 17.45
C SER A 79 -9.83 -6.27 16.79
N GLN A 80 -10.97 -5.91 16.19
CA GLN A 80 -11.78 -6.86 15.41
C GLN A 80 -11.05 -7.33 14.14
N PHE A 81 -10.39 -6.43 13.40
CA PHE A 81 -9.56 -6.82 12.25
C PHE A 81 -8.40 -7.73 12.64
N TYR A 82 -7.78 -7.49 13.80
CA TYR A 82 -6.76 -8.40 14.32
C TYR A 82 -7.33 -9.76 14.69
N ARG A 83 -8.48 -9.81 15.36
CA ARG A 83 -9.17 -11.07 15.67
C ARG A 83 -9.52 -11.85 14.41
N ILE A 84 -10.02 -11.17 13.37
CA ILE A 84 -10.32 -11.78 12.07
C ILE A 84 -9.06 -12.41 11.48
N ALA A 85 -7.94 -11.68 11.46
CA ALA A 85 -6.66 -12.19 10.98
C ALA A 85 -6.22 -13.45 11.76
N LEU A 86 -6.28 -13.41 13.09
CA LEU A 86 -5.90 -14.54 13.94
C LEU A 86 -6.76 -15.79 13.71
N THR A 87 -8.04 -15.63 13.37
CA THR A 87 -8.90 -16.78 13.04
C THR A 87 -8.60 -17.42 11.69
N GLU A 88 -7.80 -16.77 10.84
CA GLU A 88 -7.53 -17.15 9.45
C GLU A 88 -6.02 -17.10 9.16
N ASN A 89 -5.26 -17.93 9.87
CA ASN A 89 -3.81 -18.11 9.72
C ASN A 89 -2.97 -16.82 9.90
N GLY A 90 -3.49 -15.83 10.61
CA GLY A 90 -2.76 -14.60 10.92
C GLY A 90 -2.75 -13.59 9.79
N THR A 91 -3.70 -13.60 8.86
CA THR A 91 -3.75 -12.66 7.72
C THR A 91 -5.20 -12.29 7.33
N ARG A 92 -5.36 -11.12 6.69
CA ARG A 92 -6.57 -10.71 5.96
C ARG A 92 -6.32 -10.60 4.46
N ALA A 93 -5.29 -11.28 3.95
CA ALA A 93 -4.98 -11.27 2.53
C ALA A 93 -6.15 -11.73 1.68
N ILE A 94 -6.20 -11.21 0.46
CA ILE A 94 -7.18 -11.62 -0.55
C ILE A 94 -7.16 -13.15 -0.74
N ASN A 95 -8.27 -13.72 -1.20
CA ASN A 95 -8.50 -15.17 -1.30
C ASN A 95 -8.50 -15.93 0.03
N THR A 96 -8.57 -15.24 1.17
CA THR A 96 -8.75 -15.86 2.48
C THR A 96 -10.15 -15.60 3.01
N LYS A 97 -10.61 -16.42 3.96
CA LYS A 97 -11.81 -16.10 4.74
C LYS A 97 -11.60 -14.85 5.61
N GLY A 98 -10.35 -14.51 5.93
CA GLY A 98 -10.01 -13.33 6.72
C GLY A 98 -10.41 -12.06 5.99
N PHE A 99 -10.08 -11.98 4.70
CA PHE A 99 -10.54 -10.89 3.84
C PHE A 99 -12.07 -10.81 3.79
N ASN A 100 -12.76 -11.91 3.47
CA ASN A 100 -14.22 -11.92 3.35
C ASN A 100 -14.91 -11.48 4.66
N ARG A 101 -14.45 -11.99 5.81
CA ARG A 101 -14.98 -11.57 7.13
C ARG A 101 -14.72 -10.10 7.44
N THR A 102 -13.66 -9.52 6.90
CA THR A 102 -13.35 -8.09 7.06
C THR A 102 -14.34 -7.24 6.30
N ILE A 103 -14.61 -7.60 5.04
CA ILE A 103 -15.64 -6.97 4.21
C ILE A 103 -17.03 -7.11 4.84
N ASP A 104 -17.36 -8.29 5.38
CA ASP A 104 -18.63 -8.53 6.06
C ASP A 104 -18.75 -7.71 7.35
N TYR A 105 -17.70 -7.68 8.18
CA TYR A 105 -17.70 -6.87 9.40
C TYR A 105 -17.92 -5.37 9.11
N ILE A 106 -17.24 -4.81 8.11
CA ILE A 106 -17.43 -3.41 7.72
C ILE A 106 -18.88 -3.15 7.28
N ALA A 107 -19.42 -4.01 6.40
CA ALA A 107 -20.79 -3.89 5.91
C ALA A 107 -21.82 -3.97 7.04
N ASP A 108 -21.71 -5.01 7.87
CA ASP A 108 -22.65 -5.28 8.95
C ASP A 108 -22.60 -4.13 9.97
N TYR A 109 -21.40 -3.69 10.36
CA TYR A 109 -21.25 -2.60 11.33
C TYR A 109 -21.86 -1.30 10.81
N LEU A 110 -21.60 -0.93 9.55
CA LEU A 110 -22.19 0.27 8.95
C LEU A 110 -23.71 0.16 8.85
N SER A 111 -24.24 -1.02 8.48
CA SER A 111 -25.68 -1.22 8.32
C SER A 111 -26.46 -1.10 9.64
N ILE A 112 -25.80 -1.46 10.75
CA ILE A 112 -26.38 -1.40 12.09
C ILE A 112 -26.28 0.01 12.69
N ASN A 113 -25.17 0.71 12.43
CA ASN A 113 -24.82 1.95 13.14
C ASN A 113 -25.00 3.23 12.32
N THR A 114 -25.39 3.11 11.04
CA THR A 114 -25.63 4.25 10.15
C THR A 114 -26.86 3.99 9.27
N ASN A 115 -27.24 4.97 8.47
CA ASN A 115 -28.24 4.83 7.41
C ASN A 115 -27.63 4.92 6.00
N TYR A 116 -26.33 4.63 5.87
CA TYR A 116 -25.61 4.80 4.61
C TYR A 116 -26.02 3.76 3.57
N TYR A 117 -25.94 4.11 2.29
CA TYR A 117 -26.13 3.15 1.20
C TYR A 117 -24.84 2.35 1.00
N ILE A 118 -24.86 1.09 1.41
CA ILE A 118 -23.70 0.20 1.37
C ILE A 118 -23.74 -0.64 0.10
N ASN A 119 -22.65 -0.64 -0.65
CA ASN A 119 -22.49 -1.44 -1.86
C ASN A 119 -21.20 -2.27 -1.82
N LYS A 120 -21.29 -3.56 -2.14
CA LYS A 120 -20.15 -4.45 -2.34
C LYS A 120 -20.01 -4.71 -3.84
N THR A 121 -18.89 -4.30 -4.41
CA THR A 121 -18.59 -4.51 -5.83
C THR A 121 -17.50 -5.56 -5.96
N TYR A 122 -17.86 -6.71 -6.54
CA TYR A 122 -16.92 -7.79 -6.78
C TYR A 122 -16.26 -7.69 -8.15
N PHE A 123 -14.97 -7.99 -8.22
CA PHE A 123 -14.21 -8.07 -9.46
C PHE A 123 -13.26 -9.26 -9.45
N PRO A 124 -13.01 -9.89 -10.62
CA PRO A 124 -12.10 -11.02 -10.70
C PRO A 124 -10.64 -10.55 -10.67
N ILE A 125 -9.81 -11.31 -9.97
CA ILE A 125 -8.36 -11.15 -10.03
C ILE A 125 -7.74 -12.38 -10.68
N ARG A 126 -6.87 -12.15 -11.65
CA ARG A 126 -5.98 -13.17 -12.18
C ARG A 126 -4.67 -13.09 -11.40
N THR A 127 -4.39 -14.11 -10.59
CA THR A 127 -3.11 -14.25 -9.90
C THR A 127 -2.37 -15.48 -10.39
N PHE A 128 -1.06 -15.47 -10.22
CA PHE A 128 -0.17 -16.56 -10.59
C PHE A 128 0.81 -16.78 -9.45
N GLN A 129 1.26 -18.02 -9.31
CA GLN A 129 2.32 -18.37 -8.37
C GLN A 129 3.42 -19.12 -9.11
N LEU A 130 4.66 -18.93 -8.67
CA LEU A 130 5.78 -19.76 -9.12
C LEU A 130 5.53 -21.21 -8.72
N ALA A 131 5.49 -22.11 -9.71
CA ALA A 131 5.39 -23.56 -9.48
C ALA A 131 6.69 -24.11 -8.86
N SER A 132 7.80 -23.47 -9.19
CA SER A 132 9.14 -23.75 -8.68
C SER A 132 9.98 -22.48 -8.76
N ASN A 133 11.12 -22.46 -8.06
CA ASN A 133 12.09 -21.38 -8.22
C ASN A 133 12.48 -21.26 -9.70
N PRO A 134 12.48 -20.05 -10.29
CA PRO A 134 12.91 -19.87 -11.66
C PRO A 134 14.39 -20.24 -11.81
N ILE A 135 14.76 -20.70 -12.99
CA ILE A 135 16.12 -21.10 -13.34
C ILE A 135 16.67 -20.11 -14.35
N LEU A 136 17.79 -19.46 -14.02
CA LEU A 136 18.50 -18.57 -14.92
C LEU A 136 19.93 -19.08 -15.11
N LEU A 137 20.23 -19.53 -16.32
CA LEU A 137 21.59 -19.88 -16.73
C LEU A 137 22.12 -18.80 -17.67
N THR A 138 23.29 -18.25 -17.36
CA THR A 138 23.98 -17.31 -18.26
C THR A 138 25.19 -17.97 -18.88
N SER A 139 25.51 -17.62 -20.12
CA SER A 139 26.66 -18.12 -20.86
C SER A 139 27.44 -16.97 -21.45
N ILE A 140 28.74 -16.91 -21.15
CA ILE A 140 29.71 -16.00 -21.76
C ILE A 140 30.79 -16.86 -22.39
N ASN A 141 30.89 -16.85 -23.73
CA ASN A 141 31.83 -17.67 -24.49
C ASN A 141 31.74 -19.18 -24.19
N GLY A 142 30.53 -19.67 -23.90
CA GLY A 142 30.28 -21.09 -23.60
C GLY A 142 30.52 -21.48 -22.14
N VAL A 143 31.01 -20.57 -21.29
CA VAL A 143 31.09 -20.80 -19.84
C VAL A 143 29.71 -20.56 -19.25
N ILE A 144 29.08 -21.63 -18.76
CA ILE A 144 27.72 -21.60 -18.22
C ILE A 144 27.76 -21.45 -16.70
N ILE A 145 27.01 -20.48 -16.18
CA ILE A 145 26.84 -20.23 -14.75
C ILE A 145 25.35 -20.31 -14.40
N ASN A 146 25.02 -21.12 -13.39
CA ASN A 146 23.70 -21.12 -12.78
C ASN A 146 23.60 -19.98 -11.76
N ARG A 147 22.65 -19.09 -11.95
CA ARG A 147 22.46 -17.92 -11.10
C ARG A 147 21.57 -18.23 -9.91
N THR A 148 21.73 -17.46 -8.85
CA THR A 148 21.07 -17.71 -7.56
C THR A 148 19.74 -16.97 -7.48
N TYR A 149 18.65 -17.74 -7.41
CA TYR A 149 17.34 -17.24 -6.99
C TYR A 149 17.19 -17.34 -5.47
N SER A 150 16.66 -16.29 -4.85
CA SER A 150 16.33 -16.29 -3.42
C SER A 150 15.20 -15.30 -3.14
N THR A 151 14.31 -15.63 -2.20
CA THR A 151 13.30 -14.69 -1.67
C THR A 151 13.91 -13.69 -0.67
N ASP A 152 15.05 -14.02 -0.08
CA ASP A 152 15.93 -13.05 0.58
C ASP A 152 16.74 -12.32 -0.50
N LEU A 153 16.28 -11.11 -0.87
CA LEU A 153 16.87 -10.30 -1.94
C LEU A 153 18.35 -9.96 -1.69
N THR A 154 18.81 -9.98 -0.43
CA THR A 154 20.23 -9.73 -0.10
C THR A 154 21.15 -10.88 -0.51
N LYS A 155 20.59 -12.05 -0.79
CA LYS A 155 21.29 -13.26 -1.25
C LYS A 155 20.97 -13.61 -2.71
N ALA A 156 20.09 -12.84 -3.36
CA ALA A 156 19.60 -13.14 -4.69
C ALA A 156 20.45 -12.45 -5.76
N GLU A 157 20.87 -13.18 -6.79
CA GLU A 157 21.40 -12.57 -8.02
C GLU A 157 20.27 -12.12 -8.94
N PHE A 158 19.10 -12.77 -8.85
CA PHE A 158 17.90 -12.37 -9.59
C PHE A 158 16.62 -12.71 -8.83
N PHE A 159 15.53 -12.06 -9.22
CA PHE A 159 14.20 -12.23 -8.66
C PHE A 159 13.12 -12.22 -9.74
N HIS A 160 12.00 -12.88 -9.46
CA HIS A 160 10.85 -12.97 -10.36
C HIS A 160 9.99 -11.71 -10.25
N ILE A 161 9.56 -11.17 -11.39
CA ILE A 161 8.74 -9.96 -11.44
C ILE A 161 7.25 -10.34 -11.41
N GLN A 162 6.43 -9.64 -10.62
CA GLN A 162 4.98 -9.88 -10.63
C GLN A 162 4.38 -9.55 -12.01
N TYR A 163 3.43 -10.38 -12.46
CA TYR A 163 2.88 -10.39 -13.84
C TYR A 163 3.90 -10.66 -14.97
N SER A 164 5.12 -11.12 -14.64
CA SER A 164 5.97 -11.82 -15.61
C SER A 164 5.27 -13.11 -16.07
N THR A 165 5.41 -13.46 -17.35
CA THR A 165 4.81 -14.68 -17.90
C THR A 165 5.76 -15.87 -17.80
N ALA A 166 5.16 -17.07 -17.86
CA ALA A 166 5.91 -18.31 -17.89
C ALA A 166 6.73 -18.41 -19.18
N ILE A 167 7.90 -19.02 -19.08
CA ILE A 167 8.74 -19.35 -20.24
C ILE A 167 9.50 -20.64 -19.96
N ASN A 168 9.63 -21.47 -20.97
CA ASN A 168 10.51 -22.63 -20.93
C ASN A 168 11.54 -22.50 -22.07
N LEU A 169 12.56 -21.69 -21.82
CA LEU A 169 13.64 -21.43 -22.76
C LEU A 169 14.84 -22.31 -22.40
N THR A 170 14.84 -23.53 -22.92
CA THR A 170 15.94 -24.50 -22.71
C THR A 170 17.16 -24.24 -23.57
N ASP A 171 16.99 -23.55 -24.70
CA ASP A 171 18.08 -23.17 -25.60
C ASP A 171 18.64 -21.80 -25.23
N PHE A 172 19.97 -21.68 -25.25
CA PHE A 172 20.63 -20.39 -25.03
C PHE A 172 20.27 -19.39 -26.14
N THR A 173 19.58 -18.31 -25.75
CA THR A 173 19.22 -17.21 -26.64
C THR A 173 20.16 -16.03 -26.41
N THR A 174 20.64 -15.43 -27.49
CA THR A 174 21.56 -14.29 -27.44
C THR A 174 20.94 -13.07 -26.77
N LEU A 175 21.78 -12.35 -26.02
CA LEU A 175 21.43 -11.13 -25.32
C LEU A 175 21.66 -9.88 -26.20
N THR A 176 20.87 -8.83 -25.98
CA THR A 176 21.07 -7.47 -26.49
C THR A 176 20.96 -6.49 -25.32
N VAL A 177 21.92 -5.57 -25.19
CA VAL A 177 21.83 -4.48 -24.20
C VAL A 177 21.12 -3.29 -24.82
N ILE A 178 20.14 -2.73 -24.12
CA ILE A 178 19.45 -1.51 -24.54
C ILE A 178 20.22 -0.28 -24.01
N PRO A 179 20.67 0.63 -24.90
CA PRO A 179 21.42 1.83 -24.52
C PRO A 179 20.56 2.85 -23.74
N ASN A 180 21.24 3.80 -23.09
CA ASN A 180 20.65 4.96 -22.39
C ASN A 180 19.47 4.66 -21.46
N GLY A 181 19.39 3.43 -20.93
CA GLY A 181 18.32 3.01 -20.03
C GLY A 181 17.01 2.63 -20.72
N GLY A 182 16.86 2.73 -22.04
CA GLY A 182 15.65 2.23 -22.73
C GLY A 182 14.37 3.01 -22.42
N CYS A 183 14.49 4.31 -22.18
CA CYS A 183 13.38 5.17 -21.78
C CYS A 183 12.69 5.86 -22.94
N LEU A 184 13.37 5.93 -24.08
CA LEU A 184 12.90 6.57 -25.30
C LEU A 184 12.87 5.55 -26.43
N ASP A 185 12.02 5.79 -27.43
CA ASP A 185 11.86 4.89 -28.57
C ASP A 185 13.19 4.71 -29.32
N GLU A 186 13.98 5.78 -29.38
CA GLU A 186 15.30 5.85 -30.01
C GLU A 186 16.34 4.94 -29.33
N ASP A 187 16.21 4.69 -28.02
CA ASP A 187 17.11 3.78 -27.30
C ASP A 187 16.97 2.35 -27.82
N TRP A 188 15.75 1.94 -28.14
CA TRP A 188 15.46 0.61 -28.64
C TRP A 188 15.78 0.46 -30.13
N LEU A 189 15.55 1.51 -30.93
CA LEU A 189 15.96 1.55 -32.35
C LEU A 189 17.47 1.52 -32.53
N SER A 190 18.21 2.15 -31.62
CA SER A 190 19.68 2.21 -31.68
C SER A 190 20.37 0.96 -31.10
N ALA A 191 19.62 0.05 -30.48
CA ALA A 191 20.17 -1.20 -29.96
C ALA A 191 20.71 -2.09 -31.08
N ASN A 192 21.97 -2.49 -30.96
CA ASN A 192 22.66 -3.34 -31.93
C ASN A 192 23.40 -4.47 -31.19
N PRO A 193 23.06 -5.75 -31.43
CA PRO A 193 22.06 -6.27 -32.39
C PRO A 193 20.62 -5.90 -32.03
N SER A 194 19.72 -5.89 -33.03
CA SER A 194 18.30 -5.55 -32.85
C SER A 194 17.62 -6.39 -31.73
N PRO A 195 16.71 -5.81 -30.93
CA PRO A 195 16.01 -6.50 -29.84
C PRO A 195 15.12 -7.69 -30.26
N MET A 196 14.69 -7.73 -31.52
CA MET A 196 13.68 -8.68 -32.00
C MET A 196 14.09 -10.14 -31.79
N GLY A 197 13.24 -10.89 -31.08
CA GLY A 197 13.45 -12.32 -30.78
C GLY A 197 14.58 -12.61 -29.78
N ARG A 198 15.18 -11.58 -29.16
CA ARG A 198 16.32 -11.70 -28.24
C ARG A 198 15.93 -11.50 -26.78
N ILE A 199 16.88 -11.84 -25.90
CA ILE A 199 16.82 -11.46 -24.50
C ILE A 199 17.35 -10.04 -24.40
N VAL A 200 16.54 -9.10 -23.92
CA VAL A 200 16.97 -7.70 -23.76
C VAL A 200 17.37 -7.43 -22.32
N LEU A 201 18.50 -6.75 -22.14
CA LEU A 201 19.00 -6.31 -20.83
C LEU A 201 18.89 -4.79 -20.73
N VAL A 202 18.17 -4.32 -19.71
CA VAL A 202 17.85 -2.89 -19.52
C VAL A 202 18.21 -2.44 -18.11
N LYS A 203 18.99 -1.37 -18.02
CA LYS A 203 19.38 -0.78 -16.72
C LYS A 203 18.21 -0.05 -16.07
N ARG A 204 18.07 -0.21 -14.75
CA ARG A 204 17.19 0.64 -13.92
C ARG A 204 17.61 2.11 -14.02
N GLY A 205 16.62 3.00 -13.94
CA GLY A 205 16.84 4.44 -13.86
C GLY A 205 16.34 5.20 -15.09
N LEU A 206 16.41 6.54 -15.02
CA LEU A 206 15.94 7.53 -15.98
C LEU A 206 14.41 7.59 -16.19
N CYS A 207 13.76 6.44 -16.21
CA CYS A 207 12.33 6.24 -16.24
C CYS A 207 12.00 4.89 -15.60
N ASP A 208 10.72 4.60 -15.51
CA ASP A 208 10.23 3.42 -14.81
C ASP A 208 10.25 2.13 -15.66
N PHE A 209 9.93 1.00 -15.04
CA PHE A 209 10.04 -0.32 -15.66
C PHE A 209 8.99 -0.59 -16.74
N LEU A 210 7.77 -0.07 -16.57
CA LEU A 210 6.66 -0.35 -17.47
C LEU A 210 6.85 0.24 -18.87
N PRO A 211 7.30 1.50 -19.04
CA PRO A 211 7.67 1.99 -20.37
C PRO A 211 8.72 1.10 -21.04
N LYS A 212 9.74 0.66 -20.31
CA LYS A 212 10.78 -0.26 -20.82
C LYS A 212 10.17 -1.60 -21.24
N ALA A 213 9.22 -2.14 -20.48
CA ALA A 213 8.49 -3.36 -20.84
C ALA A 213 7.59 -3.17 -22.07
N ALA A 214 6.87 -2.04 -22.16
CA ALA A 214 6.06 -1.70 -23.32
C ALA A 214 6.92 -1.56 -24.59
N PHE A 215 8.12 -0.97 -24.48
CA PHE A 215 9.08 -0.95 -25.57
C PHE A 215 9.62 -2.34 -25.89
N ALA A 216 9.97 -3.15 -24.90
CA ALA A 216 10.36 -4.55 -25.13
C ALA A 216 9.30 -5.31 -25.93
N THR A 217 8.00 -5.10 -25.62
CA THR A 217 6.88 -5.67 -26.38
C THR A 217 6.84 -5.10 -27.80
N LYS A 218 6.90 -3.76 -27.93
CA LYS A 218 6.88 -3.06 -29.23
C LYS A 218 7.98 -3.56 -30.17
N TYR A 219 9.18 -3.79 -29.63
CA TYR A 219 10.34 -4.27 -30.37
C TYR A 219 10.46 -5.81 -30.40
N GLN A 220 9.40 -6.52 -30.00
CA GLN A 220 9.28 -7.97 -30.08
C GLN A 220 10.44 -8.70 -29.41
N ALA A 221 10.91 -8.19 -28.27
CA ALA A 221 11.84 -8.90 -27.42
C ALA A 221 11.22 -10.23 -26.95
N LYS A 222 12.05 -11.26 -26.78
CA LYS A 222 11.61 -12.58 -26.30
C LYS A 222 11.53 -12.63 -24.78
N THR A 223 12.39 -11.89 -24.08
CA THR A 223 12.45 -11.82 -22.62
C THR A 223 13.09 -10.51 -22.21
N LEU A 224 12.62 -9.92 -21.11
CA LEU A 224 13.13 -8.68 -20.56
C LEU A 224 13.86 -8.92 -19.23
N LEU A 225 15.15 -8.60 -19.18
CA LEU A 225 15.93 -8.59 -17.96
C LEU A 225 16.18 -7.15 -17.54
N PHE A 226 15.64 -6.76 -16.38
CA PHE A 226 16.06 -5.53 -15.73
C PHE A 226 17.28 -5.80 -14.88
N TYR A 227 18.13 -4.80 -14.67
CA TYR A 227 19.12 -4.88 -13.60
C TYR A 227 19.22 -3.59 -12.82
N ASN A 228 19.56 -3.70 -11.54
CA ASN A 228 19.70 -2.53 -10.67
C ASN A 228 20.86 -1.64 -11.14
N ASP A 229 20.94 -0.39 -10.66
CA ASP A 229 21.88 0.60 -11.23
C ASP A 229 23.14 0.86 -10.41
N GLY A 230 23.22 0.33 -9.20
CA GLY A 230 24.40 0.45 -8.32
C GLY A 230 24.65 1.88 -7.83
N THR A 231 23.67 2.79 -7.91
CA THR A 231 23.87 4.21 -7.55
C THR A 231 23.95 4.45 -6.04
N SER A 232 23.54 3.49 -5.23
CA SER A 232 23.62 3.49 -3.77
C SER A 232 23.62 2.05 -3.23
N SER A 233 23.95 1.87 -1.94
CA SER A 233 24.07 0.53 -1.33
C SER A 233 22.78 -0.29 -1.38
N ASP A 234 21.62 0.36 -1.30
CA ASP A 234 20.27 -0.21 -1.45
C ASP A 234 19.87 -0.47 -2.93
N ARG A 235 20.70 -0.06 -3.89
CA ARG A 235 20.47 -0.22 -5.33
C ARG A 235 21.41 -1.24 -5.98
N ASN A 236 21.88 -2.20 -5.20
CA ASN A 236 22.69 -3.34 -5.67
C ASN A 236 21.87 -4.63 -5.85
N ASN A 237 21.00 -4.96 -4.90
CA ASN A 237 20.24 -6.21 -4.93
C ASN A 237 19.06 -6.15 -5.92
N PRO A 238 18.51 -7.28 -6.40
CA PRO A 238 17.22 -7.27 -7.08
C PRO A 238 16.15 -6.62 -6.21
N ILE A 239 15.11 -6.08 -6.83
CA ILE A 239 13.96 -5.50 -6.14
C ILE A 239 12.66 -6.17 -6.57
N PHE A 240 11.68 -6.19 -5.67
CA PHE A 240 10.33 -6.56 -6.04
C PHE A 240 9.74 -5.44 -6.91
N ILE A 241 9.22 -5.82 -8.07
CA ILE A 241 8.46 -4.94 -8.97
C ILE A 241 7.36 -5.76 -9.64
N SER A 242 6.48 -5.06 -10.34
CA SER A 242 5.40 -5.64 -11.11
C SER A 242 5.28 -5.01 -12.49
N LEU A 243 4.86 -5.81 -13.46
CA LEU A 243 4.51 -5.36 -14.81
C LEU A 243 3.00 -5.10 -14.93
N ASP A 244 2.56 -4.63 -16.10
CA ASP A 244 1.13 -4.47 -16.36
C ASP A 244 0.43 -5.82 -16.28
N ARG A 245 -0.82 -5.86 -15.81
CA ARG A 245 -1.62 -7.10 -15.72
C ARG A 245 -1.86 -7.76 -17.09
N SER A 246 -1.77 -6.99 -18.16
CA SER A 246 -1.84 -7.44 -19.55
C SER A 246 -0.47 -7.82 -20.12
N ASN A 247 0.60 -7.79 -19.32
CA ASN A 247 1.93 -8.16 -19.77
C ASN A 247 1.95 -9.62 -20.26
N GLU A 248 2.53 -9.81 -21.44
CA GLU A 248 2.73 -11.11 -22.06
C GLU A 248 4.20 -11.53 -22.10
N LEU A 249 5.12 -10.64 -21.68
CA LEU A 249 6.56 -10.87 -21.72
C LEU A 249 7.08 -11.58 -20.47
N PRO A 250 7.93 -12.62 -20.64
CA PRO A 250 8.74 -13.14 -19.54
C PRO A 250 9.77 -12.11 -19.12
N ALA A 251 9.84 -11.84 -17.83
CA ALA A 251 10.75 -10.86 -17.26
C ALA A 251 11.33 -11.27 -15.89
N LEU A 252 12.57 -10.86 -15.63
CA LEU A 252 13.25 -10.99 -14.35
C LEU A 252 13.95 -9.69 -13.96
N PHE A 253 14.19 -9.52 -12.66
CA PHE A 253 15.00 -8.44 -12.11
C PHE A 253 16.33 -8.98 -11.60
N LEU A 254 17.45 -8.44 -12.08
CA LEU A 254 18.81 -8.85 -11.71
C LEU A 254 19.44 -7.88 -10.72
N SER A 255 20.40 -8.37 -9.94
CA SER A 255 21.30 -7.53 -9.17
C SER A 255 22.13 -6.62 -10.09
N PHE A 256 22.63 -5.52 -9.54
CA PHE A 256 23.56 -4.64 -10.26
C PHE A 256 24.78 -5.43 -10.74
N ASP A 257 25.40 -6.23 -9.87
CA ASP A 257 26.61 -7.00 -10.20
C ASP A 257 26.36 -7.95 -11.36
N LEU A 258 25.28 -8.74 -11.33
CA LEU A 258 24.95 -9.66 -12.41
C LEU A 258 24.63 -8.91 -13.72
N GLY A 259 23.81 -7.86 -13.65
CA GLY A 259 23.48 -7.09 -14.84
C GLY A 259 24.68 -6.37 -15.45
N GLN A 260 25.56 -5.83 -14.61
CA GLN A 260 26.79 -5.16 -15.06
C GLN A 260 27.79 -6.15 -15.65
N GLU A 261 27.90 -7.37 -15.09
CA GLU A 261 28.69 -8.47 -15.66
C GLU A 261 28.24 -8.77 -17.10
N LEU A 262 26.93 -8.99 -17.29
CA LEU A 262 26.36 -9.31 -18.60
C LEU A 262 26.49 -8.15 -19.59
N ALA A 263 26.25 -6.92 -19.14
CA ALA A 263 26.38 -5.72 -19.97
C ALA A 263 27.84 -5.50 -20.43
N ASN A 264 28.80 -5.63 -19.51
CA ASN A 264 30.22 -5.50 -19.84
C ASN A 264 30.69 -6.62 -20.78
N ALA A 265 30.24 -7.85 -20.54
CA ALA A 265 30.54 -8.97 -21.42
C ALA A 265 30.00 -8.72 -22.82
N PHE A 266 28.78 -8.19 -22.97
CA PHE A 266 28.17 -7.86 -24.26
C PHE A 266 28.90 -6.74 -25.02
N LEU A 267 29.37 -5.71 -24.31
CA LEU A 267 30.09 -4.59 -24.93
C LEU A 267 31.46 -4.99 -25.50
N ASN A 268 32.01 -6.12 -25.06
CA ASN A 268 33.20 -6.69 -25.68
C ASN A 268 32.79 -7.47 -26.95
N SER A 269 33.11 -6.93 -28.12
CA SER A 269 32.69 -7.45 -29.44
C SER A 269 33.18 -8.88 -29.76
N THR A 270 34.11 -9.43 -28.98
CA THR A 270 34.58 -10.82 -29.13
C THR A 270 33.73 -11.82 -28.37
N ASN A 271 32.88 -11.36 -27.46
CA ASN A 271 32.09 -12.23 -26.60
C ASN A 271 30.75 -12.61 -27.23
N ASN A 272 30.35 -13.86 -27.01
CA ASN A 272 28.97 -14.29 -27.21
C ASN A 272 28.29 -14.41 -25.83
N VAL A 273 27.27 -13.58 -25.60
CA VAL A 273 26.48 -13.58 -24.36
C VAL A 273 25.10 -14.12 -24.66
N SER A 274 24.70 -15.15 -23.92
CA SER A 274 23.39 -15.79 -24.08
C SER A 274 22.82 -16.27 -22.75
N VAL A 275 21.50 -16.48 -22.73
CA VAL A 275 20.74 -16.84 -21.53
C VAL A 275 19.79 -18.00 -21.84
N CYS A 276 19.66 -18.91 -20.88
CA CYS A 276 18.62 -19.93 -20.79
C CYS A 276 17.77 -19.63 -19.55
N LEU A 277 16.45 -19.71 -19.68
CA LEU A 277 15.51 -19.24 -18.66
C LEU A 277 14.29 -20.15 -18.56
N ILE A 278 13.99 -20.60 -17.34
CA ILE A 278 12.75 -21.31 -17.04
C ILE A 278 12.01 -20.54 -15.95
N ILE A 279 10.78 -20.12 -16.24
CA ILE A 279 9.82 -19.58 -15.30
C ILE A 279 8.57 -20.44 -15.40
N ASP A 280 8.32 -21.24 -14.37
CA ASP A 280 7.12 -22.07 -14.29
C ASP A 280 6.08 -21.40 -13.39
N LEU A 281 4.88 -21.16 -13.95
CA LEU A 281 3.78 -20.54 -13.24
C LEU A 281 2.56 -21.46 -13.16
N VAL A 282 1.92 -21.45 -12.01
CA VAL A 282 0.58 -21.99 -11.81
C VAL A 282 -0.40 -20.82 -11.85
N ASN A 283 -1.38 -20.90 -12.76
CA ASN A 283 -2.54 -20.01 -12.73
C ASN A 283 -3.34 -20.31 -11.46
N ILE A 284 -3.51 -19.32 -10.60
CA ILE A 284 -4.47 -19.44 -9.51
C ILE A 284 -5.86 -19.16 -10.11
N PRO A 285 -6.85 -20.03 -9.88
CA PRO A 285 -8.22 -19.78 -10.34
C PRO A 285 -8.68 -18.39 -9.91
N GLN A 286 -9.37 -17.67 -10.81
CA GLN A 286 -9.91 -16.36 -10.47
C GLN A 286 -10.86 -16.50 -9.29
N PHE A 287 -10.65 -15.67 -8.27
CA PHE A 287 -11.55 -15.52 -7.15
C PHE A 287 -12.08 -14.08 -7.12
N PRO A 288 -13.35 -13.88 -6.74
CA PRO A 288 -13.89 -12.54 -6.62
C PRO A 288 -13.29 -11.85 -5.39
N VAL A 289 -12.79 -10.63 -5.59
CA VAL A 289 -12.40 -9.70 -4.52
C VAL A 289 -13.39 -8.56 -4.52
N ALA A 290 -13.71 -8.05 -3.33
CA ALA A 290 -14.68 -6.98 -3.16
C ALA A 290 -14.00 -5.65 -2.85
N ASN A 291 -14.50 -4.58 -3.46
CA ASN A 291 -14.52 -3.29 -2.80
C ASN A 291 -15.82 -3.18 -2.02
N ILE A 292 -15.81 -2.44 -0.91
CA ILE A 292 -17.03 -2.01 -0.24
C ILE A 292 -17.04 -0.48 -0.16
N CYS A 293 -18.15 0.15 -0.50
CA CYS A 293 -18.34 1.58 -0.35
C CYS A 293 -19.65 1.87 0.37
N ALA A 294 -19.69 2.95 1.15
CA ALA A 294 -20.84 3.42 1.88
C ALA A 294 -21.06 4.91 1.60
N ASP A 295 -22.21 5.22 1.03
CA ASP A 295 -22.60 6.58 0.67
C ASP A 295 -23.49 7.21 1.73
N THR A 296 -23.22 8.47 2.08
CA THR A 296 -24.19 9.28 2.80
C THR A 296 -25.47 9.40 1.95
N PRO A 297 -26.66 9.24 2.54
CA PRO A 297 -27.92 9.37 1.79
C PRO A 297 -28.28 10.84 1.50
N THR A 298 -27.55 11.78 2.08
CA THR A 298 -27.67 13.23 1.90
C THR A 298 -26.45 13.78 1.15
N GLY A 299 -26.57 15.03 0.69
CA GLY A 299 -25.57 15.69 -0.14
C GLY A 299 -25.78 15.48 -1.64
N ASP A 300 -25.18 16.35 -2.45
CA ASP A 300 -25.26 16.29 -3.91
C ASP A 300 -24.45 15.09 -4.45
N ILE A 301 -25.13 14.10 -5.04
CA ILE A 301 -24.48 12.90 -5.60
C ILE A 301 -23.61 13.21 -6.83
N THR A 302 -23.79 14.37 -7.46
CA THR A 302 -22.91 14.84 -8.57
C THR A 302 -21.59 15.40 -8.08
N GLN A 303 -21.41 15.49 -6.75
CA GLN A 303 -20.25 16.07 -6.09
C GLN A 303 -19.90 15.25 -4.85
N THR A 304 -18.90 14.37 -4.99
CA THR A 304 -18.56 13.36 -3.99
C THR A 304 -17.17 13.62 -3.41
N ILE A 305 -17.09 13.70 -2.09
CA ILE A 305 -15.84 13.58 -1.33
C ILE A 305 -15.64 12.09 -1.06
N LEU A 306 -14.61 11.50 -1.64
CA LEU A 306 -14.31 10.08 -1.47
C LEU A 306 -13.24 9.90 -0.40
N VAL A 307 -13.49 9.02 0.56
CA VAL A 307 -12.58 8.66 1.66
C VAL A 307 -12.23 7.18 1.54
N GLY A 308 -10.96 6.87 1.33
CA GLY A 308 -10.47 5.54 0.98
C GLY A 308 -9.42 4.99 1.93
N SER A 309 -9.37 3.67 2.03
CA SER A 309 -8.34 2.84 2.67
C SER A 309 -8.42 1.44 2.05
N HIS A 310 -7.38 0.62 2.05
CA HIS A 310 -7.53 -0.78 1.65
C HIS A 310 -7.78 -1.71 2.83
N SER A 311 -8.46 -2.82 2.56
CA SER A 311 -8.99 -3.77 3.55
C SER A 311 -8.21 -5.08 3.64
N ASP A 312 -7.46 -5.43 2.59
CA ASP A 312 -6.56 -6.56 2.60
C ASP A 312 -5.26 -6.27 3.38
N SER A 313 -4.55 -7.34 3.69
CA SER A 313 -3.16 -7.33 4.15
C SER A 313 -2.32 -8.21 3.23
N VAL A 314 -1.00 -8.18 3.39
CA VAL A 314 -0.15 -9.26 2.83
C VAL A 314 -0.44 -10.64 3.46
N PRO A 315 -0.12 -11.75 2.77
CA PRO A 315 -0.21 -13.11 3.34
C PRO A 315 0.72 -13.34 4.55
N ASP A 316 1.84 -12.63 4.61
CA ASP A 316 2.91 -12.85 5.59
C ASP A 316 2.60 -12.32 7.00
N GLY A 317 1.52 -11.54 7.16
CA GLY A 317 1.18 -11.01 8.46
C GLY A 317 -0.23 -10.46 8.61
N PRO A 318 -0.59 -10.10 9.85
CA PRO A 318 -1.95 -9.65 10.14
C PRO A 318 -2.26 -8.29 9.54
N GLY A 319 -1.27 -7.45 9.21
CA GLY A 319 -1.51 -6.17 8.54
C GLY A 319 -2.28 -5.17 9.39
N ILE A 320 -2.01 -5.06 10.69
CA ILE A 320 -2.81 -4.19 11.57
C ILE A 320 -2.50 -2.73 11.36
N ASN A 321 -1.24 -2.34 11.27
CA ASN A 321 -0.96 -1.01 10.77
C ASN A 321 -1.27 -0.94 9.28
N ASP A 322 -0.90 -1.97 8.51
CA ASP A 322 -1.00 -2.00 7.05
C ASP A 322 -2.01 -3.04 6.50
N ASN A 323 -3.25 -2.67 6.18
CA ASN A 323 -3.86 -1.36 6.43
C ASN A 323 -5.12 -1.47 7.29
N GLY A 324 -5.05 -2.30 8.33
CA GLY A 324 -6.06 -2.35 9.38
C GLY A 324 -6.30 -0.96 10.00
N SER A 325 -5.25 -0.15 10.16
CA SER A 325 -5.32 1.14 10.84
C SER A 325 -6.05 2.20 10.01
N GLY A 326 -5.79 2.31 8.71
CA GLY A 326 -6.55 3.17 7.80
C GLY A 326 -7.99 2.68 7.68
N SER A 327 -8.20 1.36 7.51
CA SER A 327 -9.53 0.74 7.46
C SER A 327 -10.38 1.01 8.70
N ALA A 328 -9.78 0.90 9.89
CA ALA A 328 -10.48 1.10 11.17
C ALA A 328 -10.77 2.58 11.42
N ALA A 329 -9.84 3.46 11.06
CA ALA A 329 -10.05 4.89 11.09
C ALA A 329 -11.19 5.31 10.16
N ASN A 330 -11.20 4.80 8.92
CA ASN A 330 -12.24 5.06 7.93
C ASN A 330 -13.63 4.64 8.44
N LEU A 331 -13.73 3.46 9.06
CA LEU A 331 -14.98 2.97 9.65
C LEU A 331 -15.45 3.82 10.83
N ALA A 332 -14.54 4.15 11.76
CA ALA A 332 -14.86 5.02 12.88
C ALA A 332 -15.28 6.43 12.41
N LEU A 333 -14.62 6.98 11.39
CA LEU A 333 -14.93 8.27 10.79
C LEU A 333 -16.32 8.29 10.18
N ALA A 334 -16.70 7.24 9.44
CA ALA A 334 -18.02 7.10 8.85
C ALA A 334 -19.13 7.09 9.92
N VAL A 335 -18.93 6.33 10.99
CA VAL A 335 -19.89 6.22 12.10
C VAL A 335 -19.94 7.51 12.91
N ALA A 336 -18.78 8.12 13.21
CA ALA A 336 -18.72 9.39 13.92
C ALA A 336 -19.40 10.51 13.12
N LEU A 337 -19.19 10.59 11.80
CA LEU A 337 -19.83 11.57 10.94
C LEU A 337 -21.35 11.51 11.10
N PHE A 338 -21.96 10.32 11.08
CA PHE A 338 -23.40 10.14 11.25
C PHE A 338 -23.95 10.72 12.57
N GLN A 339 -23.11 10.84 13.60
CA GLN A 339 -23.47 11.37 14.92
C GLN A 339 -23.25 12.89 15.06
N THR A 340 -22.61 13.54 14.08
CA THR A 340 -22.31 14.97 14.09
C THR A 340 -23.44 15.83 13.54
N SER A 341 -23.40 17.14 13.83
CA SER A 341 -24.35 18.11 13.29
C SER A 341 -24.21 18.30 11.77
N ILE A 342 -22.98 18.21 11.22
CA ILE A 342 -22.73 18.45 9.79
C ILE A 342 -23.44 17.44 8.89
N TYR A 343 -23.66 16.20 9.37
CA TYR A 343 -24.33 15.15 8.61
C TYR A 343 -25.71 15.55 8.08
N THR A 344 -26.48 16.31 8.86
CA THR A 344 -27.80 16.81 8.45
C THR A 344 -27.77 17.97 7.44
N THR A 345 -26.59 18.54 7.19
CA THR A 345 -26.40 19.73 6.34
C THR A 345 -25.35 19.50 5.26
N LEU A 346 -25.08 18.23 4.90
CA LEU A 346 -24.09 17.90 3.88
C LEU A 346 -24.46 18.53 2.54
N LYS A 347 -23.55 19.35 2.00
CA LYS A 347 -23.66 19.94 0.64
C LYS A 347 -23.29 18.92 -0.44
N TYR A 348 -22.32 18.08 -0.12
CA TYR A 348 -21.71 17.09 -1.01
C TYR A 348 -21.93 15.71 -0.44
N ARG A 349 -22.09 14.70 -1.30
CA ARG A 349 -22.09 13.32 -0.83
C ARG A 349 -20.69 12.97 -0.28
N ILE A 350 -20.64 12.25 0.84
CA ILE A 350 -19.41 11.63 1.32
C ILE A 350 -19.52 10.13 1.07
N ARG A 351 -18.51 9.57 0.41
CA ARG A 351 -18.40 8.14 0.07
C ARG A 351 -17.19 7.56 0.78
N PHE A 352 -17.42 6.68 1.74
CA PHE A 352 -16.36 5.93 2.41
C PHE A 352 -16.16 4.60 1.69
N CYS A 353 -14.94 4.29 1.24
CA CYS A 353 -14.63 3.08 0.49
C CYS A 353 -13.47 2.31 1.11
N TRP A 354 -13.56 0.99 1.05
CA TRP A 354 -12.50 0.06 1.36
C TRP A 354 -12.13 -0.73 0.11
N TRP A 355 -10.90 -0.56 -0.33
CA TRP A 355 -10.37 -1.19 -1.53
C TRP A 355 -9.90 -2.62 -1.21
N GLY A 356 -10.14 -3.54 -2.13
CA GLY A 356 -9.56 -4.87 -2.08
C GLY A 356 -8.38 -5.00 -3.05
N ALA A 357 -7.42 -5.86 -2.71
CA ALA A 357 -6.25 -6.17 -3.55
C ALA A 357 -5.38 -4.94 -3.86
N GLU A 358 -5.17 -4.09 -2.86
CA GLU A 358 -4.18 -3.03 -2.93
C GLU A 358 -2.77 -3.62 -2.99
N GLU A 359 -2.53 -4.62 -2.13
CA GLU A 359 -1.23 -5.25 -1.84
C GLU A 359 -0.59 -5.97 -3.04
N ILE A 360 -1.38 -6.18 -4.09
CA ILE A 360 -0.94 -6.82 -5.34
C ILE A 360 -1.11 -5.91 -6.56
N GLY A 361 -1.24 -4.60 -6.32
CA GLY A 361 -1.19 -3.56 -7.34
C GLY A 361 -2.46 -2.72 -7.49
N LEU A 362 -3.00 -2.18 -6.38
CA LEU A 362 -4.07 -1.18 -6.37
C LEU A 362 -5.33 -1.61 -7.13
N ILE A 363 -5.62 -2.91 -7.16
CA ILE A 363 -6.55 -3.48 -8.15
C ILE A 363 -7.97 -3.00 -7.89
N GLY A 364 -8.38 -2.89 -6.63
CA GLY A 364 -9.71 -2.43 -6.25
C GLY A 364 -9.97 -0.99 -6.65
N SER A 365 -9.06 -0.08 -6.32
CA SER A 365 -9.19 1.34 -6.64
C SER A 365 -9.05 1.62 -8.14
N ASP A 366 -8.17 0.91 -8.85
CA ASP A 366 -8.08 0.91 -10.32
C ASP A 366 -9.39 0.46 -10.97
N PHE A 367 -9.95 -0.66 -10.48
CA PHE A 367 -11.23 -1.16 -10.96
C PHE A 367 -12.35 -0.12 -10.77
N TYR A 368 -12.43 0.51 -9.58
CA TYR A 368 -13.41 1.56 -9.31
C TYR A 368 -13.29 2.72 -10.29
N VAL A 369 -12.08 3.25 -10.50
CA VAL A 369 -11.86 4.38 -11.40
C VAL A 369 -12.17 4.01 -12.85
N LYS A 370 -11.82 2.80 -13.31
CA LYS A 370 -12.16 2.31 -14.65
C LYS A 370 -13.67 2.21 -14.85
N GLN A 371 -14.40 1.67 -13.88
CA GLN A 371 -15.87 1.65 -13.95
C GLN A 371 -16.44 3.06 -13.96
N ALA A 372 -15.92 3.96 -13.12
CA ALA A 372 -16.40 5.34 -13.06
C ALA A 372 -16.15 6.12 -14.36
N LYS A 373 -15.04 5.86 -15.06
CA LYS A 373 -14.75 6.43 -16.39
C LYS A 373 -15.78 6.01 -17.45
N LEU A 374 -16.28 4.78 -17.35
CA LEU A 374 -17.22 4.19 -18.31
C LEU A 374 -18.69 4.44 -17.95
N SER A 375 -18.98 4.74 -16.69
CA SER A 375 -20.35 4.92 -16.22
C SER A 375 -20.99 6.17 -16.79
N THR A 376 -22.29 6.06 -17.11
CA THR A 376 -23.17 7.19 -17.46
C THR A 376 -24.16 7.51 -16.33
N ILE A 377 -24.16 6.71 -15.26
CA ILE A 377 -25.08 6.82 -14.14
C ILE A 377 -24.62 7.95 -13.21
N ILE A 378 -25.49 8.93 -12.97
CA ILE A 378 -25.21 10.03 -12.05
C ILE A 378 -24.93 9.47 -10.65
N GLY A 379 -23.81 9.91 -10.05
CA GLY A 379 -23.32 9.41 -8.78
C GLY A 379 -22.33 8.23 -8.92
N GLU A 380 -22.08 7.76 -10.13
CA GLU A 380 -21.09 6.73 -10.42
C GLU A 380 -20.04 7.18 -11.44
N ARG A 381 -20.22 8.34 -12.08
CA ARG A 381 -19.28 8.85 -13.08
C ARG A 381 -18.00 9.32 -12.42
N LEU A 382 -16.90 9.24 -13.14
CA LEU A 382 -15.62 9.77 -12.68
C LEU A 382 -15.76 11.25 -12.28
N SER A 383 -16.47 12.04 -13.11
CA SER A 383 -16.69 13.48 -12.89
C SER A 383 -17.49 13.83 -11.63
N ASP A 384 -18.18 12.85 -11.03
CA ASP A 384 -18.91 13.04 -9.79
C ASP A 384 -17.98 12.98 -8.56
N ASN A 385 -16.75 12.47 -8.72
CA ASN A 385 -15.74 12.41 -7.65
C ASN A 385 -14.92 13.69 -7.66
N LEU A 386 -15.06 14.53 -6.63
CA LEU A 386 -14.35 15.80 -6.53
C LEU A 386 -12.93 15.63 -5.99
N VAL A 387 -12.76 14.76 -5.00
CA VAL A 387 -11.48 14.54 -4.31
C VAL A 387 -11.44 13.14 -3.71
N ASN A 388 -10.26 12.52 -3.74
CA ASN A 388 -9.96 11.28 -3.02
C ASN A 388 -9.06 11.58 -1.81
N LEU A 389 -9.52 11.25 -0.60
CA LEU A 389 -8.70 11.22 0.60
C LEU A 389 -8.31 9.77 0.88
N ASN A 390 -7.01 9.50 0.95
CA ASN A 390 -6.48 8.15 1.17
C ASN A 390 -5.79 8.02 2.52
N PHE A 391 -6.16 7.00 3.29
CA PHE A 391 -5.61 6.73 4.60
C PHE A 391 -4.97 5.35 4.64
N ASP A 392 -3.66 5.36 4.80
CA ASP A 392 -2.85 4.16 4.70
C ASP A 392 -1.74 4.17 5.75
N MET A 393 -1.71 3.13 6.59
CA MET A 393 -0.81 3.00 7.73
C MET A 393 -0.82 4.23 8.65
N LEU A 394 -1.85 4.41 9.48
CA LEU A 394 -1.99 5.59 10.35
C LEU A 394 -1.40 5.42 11.77
N GLY A 395 -0.81 4.28 12.11
CA GLY A 395 -0.38 3.96 13.47
C GLY A 395 1.04 3.41 13.64
N SER A 396 2.01 3.69 12.75
CA SER A 396 3.36 3.13 12.78
C SER A 396 4.09 3.34 14.12
N PRO A 397 4.90 2.37 14.59
CA PRO A 397 5.54 2.44 15.90
C PRO A 397 6.56 3.58 16.01
N ASN A 398 7.38 3.76 14.98
CA ASN A 398 8.36 4.84 14.85
C ASN A 398 7.82 5.91 13.87
N TYR A 399 6.58 6.35 14.15
CA TYR A 399 5.76 7.16 13.25
C TYR A 399 6.42 8.43 12.73
N VAL A 400 5.99 8.86 11.56
CA VAL A 400 5.94 10.28 11.17
C VAL A 400 4.48 10.72 11.09
N PHE A 401 4.17 11.99 11.33
CA PHE A 401 2.89 12.57 10.93
C PHE A 401 2.99 12.93 9.43
N GLY A 402 2.86 11.93 8.57
CA GLY A 402 3.06 12.05 7.14
C GLY A 402 1.81 12.58 6.43
N ILE A 403 2.02 13.54 5.53
CA ILE A 403 1.01 14.12 4.65
C ILE A 403 1.43 13.82 3.22
N TYR A 404 0.53 13.25 2.41
CA TYR A 404 0.81 13.14 0.98
C TYR A 404 0.86 14.53 0.34
N ASN A 405 1.99 14.82 -0.29
CA ASN A 405 2.37 16.14 -0.71
C ASN A 405 1.96 16.44 -2.16
N GLY A 406 0.88 17.21 -2.34
CA GLY A 406 0.37 17.66 -3.62
C GLY A 406 1.37 18.48 -4.46
N GLU A 407 2.39 19.08 -3.84
CA GLU A 407 3.47 19.79 -4.55
C GLU A 407 4.53 18.85 -5.15
N THR A 408 4.55 17.57 -4.78
CA THR A 408 5.50 16.55 -5.28
C THR A 408 4.93 15.66 -6.37
N ILE A 409 3.70 15.93 -6.81
CA ILE A 409 3.03 15.18 -7.86
C ILE A 409 3.86 15.18 -9.14
N THR A 410 3.97 14.02 -9.77
CA THR A 410 4.76 13.84 -11.00
C THR A 410 4.24 14.73 -12.14
N ASN A 411 5.15 15.08 -13.04
CA ASN A 411 4.77 15.79 -14.26
C ASN A 411 3.85 14.96 -15.15
N ALA A 412 3.70 13.65 -14.97
CA ALA A 412 2.74 12.87 -15.75
C ALA A 412 1.28 13.14 -15.34
N THR A 413 1.05 13.74 -14.15
CA THR A 413 -0.29 14.01 -13.65
C THR A 413 -1.08 15.04 -14.44
N PRO A 414 -2.40 14.86 -14.73
CA PRO A 414 -3.17 15.85 -15.44
C PRO A 414 -3.19 17.10 -14.60
N GLU A 415 -2.94 18.25 -15.22
CA GLU A 415 -2.79 19.53 -14.54
C GLU A 415 -4.00 19.89 -13.69
N ILE A 416 -5.18 19.39 -14.08
CA ILE A 416 -6.43 19.63 -13.38
C ILE A 416 -6.44 19.07 -11.96
N ALA A 417 -5.74 17.96 -11.67
CA ALA A 417 -5.73 17.36 -10.33
C ALA A 417 -4.79 18.07 -9.34
N VAL A 418 -3.83 18.85 -9.84
CA VAL A 418 -2.72 19.37 -9.03
C VAL A 418 -3.19 20.44 -8.02
N PRO A 419 -3.93 21.49 -8.40
CA PRO A 419 -4.33 22.55 -7.46
C PRO A 419 -5.13 22.01 -6.27
N GLY A 420 -6.13 21.15 -6.52
CA GLY A 420 -6.94 20.56 -5.46
C GLY A 420 -6.11 19.71 -4.50
N SER A 421 -5.15 18.93 -5.02
CA SER A 421 -4.26 18.11 -4.20
C SER A 421 -3.33 18.95 -3.30
N ILE A 422 -2.81 20.06 -3.83
CA ILE A 422 -2.03 21.04 -3.03
C ILE A 422 -2.90 21.63 -1.93
N LYS A 423 -4.14 22.02 -2.24
CA LYS A 423 -5.05 22.62 -1.25
C LYS A 423 -5.44 21.63 -0.14
N VAL A 424 -5.67 20.36 -0.48
CA VAL A 424 -5.88 19.29 0.52
C VAL A 424 -4.63 19.12 1.40
N THR A 425 -3.44 19.16 0.80
CA THR A 425 -2.17 19.12 1.54
C THR A 425 -2.08 20.28 2.55
N SER A 426 -2.46 21.49 2.13
CA SER A 426 -2.51 22.67 3.01
C SER A 426 -3.47 22.46 4.19
N LEU A 427 -4.67 21.91 3.99
CA LEU A 427 -5.61 21.64 5.08
C LEU A 427 -5.02 20.72 6.16
N PHE A 428 -4.30 19.66 5.76
CA PHE A 428 -3.61 18.81 6.73
C PHE A 428 -2.49 19.54 7.46
N ARG A 429 -1.68 20.33 6.74
CA ARG A 429 -0.59 21.13 7.36
C ARG A 429 -1.16 22.13 8.35
N ASP A 430 -2.24 22.82 8.01
CA ASP A 430 -2.92 23.79 8.87
C ASP A 430 -3.42 23.12 10.14
N TRP A 431 -3.99 21.91 10.03
CA TRP A 431 -4.37 21.11 11.19
C TRP A 431 -3.18 20.82 12.10
N PHE A 432 -2.13 20.17 11.61
CA PHE A 432 -0.97 19.83 12.45
C PHE A 432 -0.32 21.07 13.06
N ASN A 433 -0.19 22.15 12.29
CA ASN A 433 0.31 23.44 12.78
C ASN A 433 -0.58 24.00 13.91
N SER A 434 -1.91 23.97 13.75
CA SER A 434 -2.85 24.43 14.78
C SER A 434 -2.74 23.62 16.08
N GLN A 435 -2.43 22.32 15.96
CA GLN A 435 -2.21 21.42 17.07
C GLN A 435 -0.78 21.46 17.63
N LYS A 436 0.11 22.30 17.05
CA LYS A 436 1.54 22.37 17.38
C LYS A 436 2.25 21.02 17.24
N LEU A 437 1.81 20.20 16.30
CA LEU A 437 2.38 18.89 16.01
C LEU A 437 3.39 18.99 14.84
N PRO A 438 4.47 18.20 14.87
CA PRO A 438 5.33 18.07 13.70
C PRO A 438 4.56 17.43 12.54
N TRP A 439 5.05 17.60 11.32
CA TRP A 439 4.57 16.86 10.16
C TRP A 439 5.68 16.68 9.13
N ASN A 440 5.52 15.67 8.28
CA ASN A 440 6.43 15.32 7.20
C ASN A 440 5.65 15.25 5.89
N ASN A 441 6.25 15.75 4.81
CA ASN A 441 5.74 15.47 3.48
C ASN A 441 6.16 14.06 3.08
N SER A 442 5.22 13.30 2.53
CA SER A 442 5.45 12.07 1.79
C SER A 442 5.09 12.30 0.33
N THR A 443 5.78 11.65 -0.59
CA THR A 443 5.49 11.82 -2.02
C THR A 443 4.08 11.32 -2.34
N LEU A 444 3.28 12.15 -3.00
CA LEU A 444 2.00 11.76 -3.56
C LEU A 444 2.24 11.18 -4.96
N GLY A 445 2.64 9.89 -4.99
CA GLY A 445 3.11 9.18 -6.17
C GLY A 445 2.32 7.89 -6.41
N SER A 446 2.98 6.74 -6.26
CA SER A 446 2.39 5.43 -6.55
C SER A 446 1.60 4.79 -5.48
N GLY A 447 2.07 4.99 -4.26
CA GLY A 447 2.26 3.85 -3.36
C GLY A 447 1.01 3.46 -2.61
N SER A 448 -0.18 3.84 -3.08
CA SER A 448 -1.46 3.53 -2.46
C SER A 448 -2.62 3.93 -3.39
N ASP A 449 -3.85 3.68 -2.96
CA ASP A 449 -5.08 3.75 -3.76
C ASP A 449 -5.47 5.15 -4.27
N TYR A 450 -4.83 6.22 -3.80
CA TYR A 450 -5.01 7.56 -4.39
C TYR A 450 -4.50 7.65 -5.83
N ALA A 451 -3.57 6.76 -6.21
CA ALA A 451 -2.93 6.78 -7.51
C ALA A 451 -3.97 6.71 -8.66
N PRO A 452 -4.83 5.68 -8.76
CA PRO A 452 -5.89 5.61 -9.77
C PRO A 452 -6.67 6.91 -10.01
N PHE A 453 -6.97 7.65 -8.94
CA PHE A 453 -7.73 8.89 -8.98
C PHE A 453 -6.94 10.04 -9.60
N LEU A 454 -5.70 10.25 -9.15
CA LEU A 454 -4.81 11.22 -9.76
C LEU A 454 -4.60 10.93 -11.25
N ALA A 455 -4.39 9.65 -11.61
CA ALA A 455 -4.28 9.16 -12.98
C ALA A 455 -5.47 9.53 -13.87
N ALA A 456 -6.63 9.68 -13.25
CA ALA A 456 -7.87 10.05 -13.89
C ALA A 456 -8.17 11.56 -13.83
N GLY A 457 -7.28 12.37 -13.25
CA GLY A 457 -7.47 13.81 -13.11
C GLY A 457 -8.32 14.24 -11.90
N VAL A 458 -8.58 13.32 -10.96
CA VAL A 458 -9.25 13.63 -9.70
C VAL A 458 -8.20 14.04 -8.67
N ALA A 459 -8.38 15.19 -8.02
CA ALA A 459 -7.51 15.64 -6.94
C ALA A 459 -7.45 14.60 -5.82
N ALA A 460 -6.27 14.42 -5.21
CA ALA A 460 -6.12 13.48 -4.11
C ALA A 460 -5.18 14.00 -3.02
N GLY A 461 -5.29 13.42 -1.83
CA GLY A 461 -4.42 13.69 -0.71
C GLY A 461 -4.68 12.70 0.41
N GLY A 462 -4.09 12.92 1.57
CA GLY A 462 -4.31 12.03 2.71
C GLY A 462 -3.11 11.93 3.63
N LEU A 463 -3.07 10.86 4.39
CA LEU A 463 -2.16 10.68 5.51
C LEU A 463 -1.56 9.28 5.52
N LEU A 464 -0.33 9.22 6.01
CA LEU A 464 0.36 7.99 6.38
C LEU A 464 1.30 8.26 7.55
N SER A 465 1.58 7.24 8.33
CA SER A 465 2.51 7.33 9.47
C SER A 465 3.87 6.69 9.23
N GLY A 466 4.09 6.23 8.00
CA GLY A 466 5.38 5.74 7.52
C GLY A 466 5.44 4.23 7.39
N ALA A 467 6.25 3.75 6.45
CA ALA A 467 6.40 2.32 6.14
C ALA A 467 7.87 1.89 6.31
N SER A 468 8.49 1.34 5.27
CA SER A 468 9.90 0.95 5.24
C SER A 468 10.91 2.12 5.28
N GLY A 469 10.44 3.36 5.10
CA GLY A 469 11.30 4.55 5.11
C GLY A 469 12.04 4.73 6.44
N ILE A 470 13.31 5.10 6.40
CA ILE A 470 14.12 5.31 7.62
C ILE A 470 13.79 6.66 8.27
N LYS A 471 13.48 6.64 9.57
CA LYS A 471 13.29 7.88 10.34
C LYS A 471 14.66 8.46 10.68
N THR A 472 14.93 9.68 10.24
CA THR A 472 16.27 10.30 10.39
C THR A 472 16.44 10.92 11.78
N LYS A 473 17.69 11.20 12.15
CA LYS A 473 17.99 11.91 13.41
C LYS A 473 17.38 13.31 13.43
N GLU A 474 17.39 14.02 12.32
CA GLU A 474 16.82 15.37 12.19
C GLU A 474 15.30 15.34 12.38
N GLN A 475 14.64 14.28 11.87
CA GLN A 475 13.23 14.06 12.13
C GLN A 475 12.98 13.81 13.62
N CYS A 476 13.80 12.99 14.28
CA CYS A 476 13.69 12.78 15.72
C CYS A 476 13.91 14.05 16.54
N ASP A 477 14.95 14.83 16.24
CA ASP A 477 15.26 16.07 16.94
C ASP A 477 14.10 17.08 16.80
N ARG A 478 13.47 17.16 15.61
CA ARG A 478 12.30 18.02 15.38
C ARG A 478 11.06 17.56 16.14
N TYR A 479 10.84 16.25 16.25
CA TYR A 479 9.69 15.71 17.00
C TYR A 479 9.89 15.93 18.50
N ALA A 480 11.11 15.67 19.00
CA ALA A 480 11.46 15.90 20.40
C ALA A 480 11.29 17.38 20.82
N LEU A 481 11.57 18.32 19.90
CA LEU A 481 11.38 19.75 20.15
C LEU A 481 9.90 20.14 20.34
N LEU A 482 8.99 19.53 19.57
CA LEU A 482 7.57 19.89 19.57
C LEU A 482 6.73 19.08 20.57
N LEU A 483 7.09 17.81 20.77
CA LEU A 483 6.34 16.87 21.61
C LEU A 483 6.96 16.69 23.01
N GLY A 484 8.16 17.23 23.24
CA GLY A 484 9.02 16.82 24.36
C GLY A 484 9.74 15.52 24.03
N PRO A 485 10.51 14.93 24.99
CA PRO A 485 11.21 13.67 24.77
C PRO A 485 10.24 12.59 24.28
N ASP A 486 10.28 12.28 22.98
CA ASP A 486 9.42 11.28 22.37
C ASP A 486 10.05 9.90 22.60
N PRO A 487 9.46 9.04 23.45
CA PRO A 487 10.03 7.72 23.72
C PRO A 487 9.96 6.81 22.48
N TYR A 488 9.28 7.22 21.41
CA TYR A 488 9.04 6.44 20.20
C TYR A 488 9.85 6.93 18.99
N CYS A 489 10.88 7.76 19.21
CA CYS A 489 11.80 8.12 18.14
C CYS A 489 13.11 7.36 18.23
N THR A 490 13.27 6.37 17.35
CA THR A 490 14.56 5.68 17.16
C THR A 490 15.14 6.09 15.82
N PRO A 491 16.21 6.92 15.80
CA PRO A 491 16.81 7.36 14.55
C PRO A 491 17.49 6.20 13.83
N ASN A 492 17.56 6.28 12.50
CA ASN A 492 18.19 5.29 11.62
C ASN A 492 17.52 3.90 11.62
N ILE A 493 16.28 3.83 12.10
CA ILE A 493 15.41 2.65 12.02
C ILE A 493 14.21 2.99 11.12
N ALA A 494 13.63 1.97 10.47
CA ALA A 494 12.40 2.11 9.70
C ALA A 494 11.28 2.77 10.52
N GLN A 495 10.40 3.52 9.85
CA GLN A 495 9.21 4.13 10.45
C GLN A 495 8.23 3.05 10.92
N ASP A 496 8.10 1.96 10.16
CA ASP A 496 7.47 0.72 10.57
C ASP A 496 8.39 -0.49 10.30
N PRO A 497 9.11 -0.99 11.33
CA PRO A 497 9.93 -2.20 11.20
C PRO A 497 9.13 -3.49 10.94
N CYS A 498 7.82 -3.47 11.15
CA CYS A 498 6.91 -4.59 10.95
C CYS A 498 6.11 -4.53 9.64
N TYR A 499 6.34 -3.51 8.79
CA TYR A 499 5.74 -3.40 7.47
C TYR A 499 5.90 -4.71 6.66
N HIS A 500 4.77 -5.24 6.15
CA HIS A 500 4.65 -6.51 5.44
C HIS A 500 5.19 -7.74 6.20
N ARG A 501 5.12 -7.76 7.54
CA ARG A 501 5.65 -8.86 8.37
C ARG A 501 4.62 -9.37 9.37
N SER A 502 4.84 -10.57 9.86
CA SER A 502 4.00 -11.22 10.88
C SER A 502 3.92 -10.46 12.21
N CYS A 503 4.86 -9.54 12.48
CA CYS A 503 4.85 -8.71 13.68
C CYS A 503 3.94 -7.47 13.58
N ASP A 504 3.35 -7.19 12.41
CA ASP A 504 2.34 -6.13 12.26
C ASP A 504 1.01 -6.52 12.90
N THR A 505 1.01 -6.44 14.23
CA THR A 505 -0.08 -6.83 15.13
C THR A 505 -0.66 -5.60 15.81
N ILE A 506 -1.71 -5.77 16.62
CA ILE A 506 -2.28 -4.67 17.42
C ILE A 506 -1.25 -3.98 18.34
N TRP A 507 -0.18 -4.68 18.73
CA TRP A 507 0.90 -4.15 19.56
C TRP A 507 1.91 -3.30 18.79
N ASN A 508 1.86 -3.33 17.45
CA ASN A 508 2.69 -2.50 16.58
C ASN A 508 2.20 -1.03 16.55
N ILE A 509 0.98 -0.77 17.03
CA ILE A 509 0.31 0.51 16.87
C ILE A 509 0.77 1.53 17.92
N ASN A 510 1.30 2.66 17.45
CA ASN A 510 1.50 3.84 18.28
C ASN A 510 0.16 4.59 18.45
N VAL A 511 -0.54 4.33 19.56
CA VAL A 511 -1.87 4.89 19.83
C VAL A 511 -1.88 6.43 19.87
N PHE A 512 -0.81 7.05 20.39
CA PHE A 512 -0.69 8.51 20.40
C PHE A 512 -0.67 9.08 18.98
N ALA A 513 0.19 8.53 18.12
CA ALA A 513 0.27 8.97 16.74
C ALA A 513 -1.04 8.71 16.00
N TYR A 514 -1.61 7.52 16.21
CA TYR A 514 -2.83 7.09 15.57
C TYR A 514 -4.01 8.03 15.88
N GLU A 515 -4.20 8.42 17.15
CA GLU A 515 -5.24 9.39 17.52
C GLU A 515 -5.08 10.72 16.76
N LYS A 516 -3.86 11.26 16.66
CA LYS A 516 -3.63 12.54 15.97
C LYS A 516 -3.89 12.45 14.48
N MET A 517 -3.50 11.33 13.85
CA MET A 517 -3.73 11.07 12.43
C MET A 517 -5.22 10.94 12.11
N VAL A 518 -5.98 10.20 12.92
CA VAL A 518 -7.44 10.07 12.72
C VAL A 518 -8.16 11.39 12.94
N LYS A 519 -7.75 12.19 13.93
CA LYS A 519 -8.31 13.54 14.13
C LYS A 519 -7.99 14.47 12.96
N ALA A 520 -6.80 14.39 12.39
CA ALA A 520 -6.43 15.14 11.19
C ALA A 520 -7.31 14.74 9.98
N ALA A 521 -7.55 13.43 9.79
CA ALA A 521 -8.48 12.93 8.78
C ALA A 521 -9.90 13.50 8.97
N GLY A 522 -10.42 13.45 10.20
CA GLY A 522 -11.73 14.02 10.54
C GLY A 522 -11.82 15.52 10.27
N TYR A 523 -10.80 16.29 10.64
CA TYR A 523 -10.73 17.73 10.37
C TYR A 523 -10.83 18.05 8.87
N VAL A 524 -10.06 17.34 8.03
CA VAL A 524 -10.05 17.61 6.59
C VAL A 524 -11.34 17.19 5.92
N ILE A 525 -11.91 16.03 6.29
CA ILE A 525 -13.23 15.59 5.78
C ILE A 525 -14.28 16.65 6.09
N GLU A 526 -14.35 17.12 7.33
CA GLU A 526 -15.31 18.15 7.73
C GLU A 526 -15.05 19.48 7.03
N SER A 527 -13.80 19.90 6.91
CA SER A 527 -13.42 21.14 6.24
C SER A 527 -13.90 21.16 4.79
N LEU A 528 -13.63 20.09 4.03
CA LEU A 528 -14.09 19.95 2.65
C LEU A 528 -15.61 19.91 2.56
N ALA A 529 -16.28 19.20 3.47
CA ALA A 529 -17.73 19.12 3.51
C ALA A 529 -18.40 20.48 3.79
N ARG A 530 -17.70 21.40 4.47
CA ARG A 530 -18.17 22.77 4.76
C ARG A 530 -17.84 23.77 3.66
N THR A 531 -16.76 23.57 2.91
CA THR A 531 -16.30 24.49 1.85
C THR A 531 -17.42 24.84 0.88
N ASP A 532 -17.67 26.13 0.66
CA ASP A 532 -18.56 26.60 -0.38
C ASP A 532 -17.94 26.43 -1.76
N ASN A 533 -18.74 26.02 -2.75
CA ASN A 533 -18.30 25.79 -4.14
C ASN A 533 -17.04 24.91 -4.22
N LEU A 534 -17.04 23.77 -3.52
CA LEU A 534 -15.86 22.90 -3.37
C LEU A 534 -15.21 22.54 -4.70
N LYS A 535 -16.00 22.27 -5.74
CA LYS A 535 -15.48 21.99 -7.08
C LYS A 535 -14.65 23.16 -7.64
N GLU A 536 -15.13 24.39 -7.52
CA GLU A 536 -14.38 25.57 -7.97
C GLU A 536 -13.13 25.80 -7.11
N TRP A 537 -13.24 25.55 -5.80
CA TRP A 537 -12.10 25.63 -4.90
C TRP A 537 -11.02 24.58 -5.23
N LEU A 538 -11.38 23.34 -5.55
CA LEU A 538 -10.44 22.29 -5.95
C LEU A 538 -9.88 22.50 -7.37
N TYR A 539 -10.68 23.05 -8.28
CA TYR A 539 -10.36 23.15 -9.71
C TYR A 539 -10.44 24.60 -10.23
N PRO A 540 -9.61 25.53 -9.71
CA PRO A 540 -9.63 26.92 -10.12
C PRO A 540 -9.14 27.11 -11.57
N THR A 541 -10.02 27.64 -12.43
CA THR A 541 -9.79 27.75 -13.89
C THR A 541 -8.46 28.44 -14.25
N GLN A 542 -8.12 29.55 -13.59
CA GLN A 542 -6.93 30.33 -13.92
C GLN A 542 -5.62 29.61 -13.58
N GLU A 543 -5.54 28.95 -12.43
CA GLU A 543 -4.35 28.18 -12.03
C GLU A 543 -4.14 26.98 -12.97
N ILE A 544 -5.23 26.30 -13.36
CA ILE A 544 -5.19 25.20 -14.32
C ILE A 544 -4.69 25.69 -15.69
N GLN A 545 -5.14 26.85 -16.17
CA GLN A 545 -4.66 27.42 -17.43
C GLN A 545 -3.17 27.76 -17.39
N ASN A 546 -2.68 28.29 -16.26
CA ASN A 546 -1.25 28.58 -16.06
C ASN A 546 -0.38 27.31 -16.02
N LEU A 547 -0.90 26.21 -15.46
CA LEU A 547 -0.22 24.92 -15.49
C LEU A 547 -0.20 24.31 -16.90
N LYS A 548 -1.29 24.41 -17.66
CA LYS A 548 -1.35 23.93 -19.04
C LYS A 548 -0.36 24.64 -19.96
N SER A 549 -0.12 25.94 -19.75
CA SER A 549 0.84 26.69 -20.56
C SER A 549 2.30 26.30 -20.28
N SER A 550 2.61 25.86 -19.05
CA SER A 550 3.95 25.42 -18.64
C SER A 550 4.23 23.93 -18.93
N ARG A 551 3.19 23.10 -19.07
CA ARG A 551 3.29 21.65 -19.35
C ARG A 551 2.76 21.30 -20.75
N LYS A 552 3.41 21.79 -21.81
CA LYS A 552 3.02 21.46 -23.19
C LYS A 552 3.45 20.03 -23.58
N ASN A 553 2.57 19.36 -24.33
CA ASN A 553 2.63 17.97 -24.84
C ASN A 553 2.42 16.88 -23.77
N LYS A 554 1.21 16.29 -23.73
CA LYS A 554 0.95 15.08 -22.95
C LYS A 554 0.05 14.09 -23.69
N ARG A 555 0.38 12.83 -23.49
CA ARG A 555 -0.29 11.62 -23.96
C ARG A 555 -1.41 11.24 -22.99
N GLU A 556 -2.53 10.74 -23.50
CA GLU A 556 -3.54 10.05 -22.68
C GLU A 556 -3.00 8.67 -22.29
N TYR A 557 -3.06 8.34 -21.00
CA TYR A 557 -2.54 7.09 -20.45
C TYR A 557 -3.66 6.07 -20.27
N ASN A 558 -3.42 4.84 -20.71
CA ASN A 558 -4.38 3.73 -20.71
C ASN A 558 -4.41 2.96 -19.37
N SER A 559 -3.38 3.10 -18.52
CA SER A 559 -3.34 2.49 -17.18
C SER A 559 -2.66 3.39 -16.14
N ILE A 560 -2.92 3.14 -14.85
CA ILE A 560 -2.28 3.83 -13.70
C ILE A 560 -0.78 3.62 -13.71
N SER A 561 -0.41 2.39 -14.03
CA SER A 561 0.93 1.87 -14.24
C SER A 561 1.66 2.71 -15.29
N GLU A 562 1.04 2.97 -16.45
CA GLU A 562 1.57 3.88 -17.49
C GLU A 562 1.66 5.33 -17.00
N TYR A 563 0.67 5.76 -16.23
CA TYR A 563 0.47 7.16 -15.87
C TYR A 563 1.49 7.69 -14.86
N PHE A 564 1.77 6.97 -13.79
CA PHE A 564 2.75 7.45 -12.81
C PHE A 564 4.13 6.82 -13.00
N GLY A 565 4.25 5.87 -13.93
CA GLY A 565 5.45 5.06 -14.08
C GLY A 565 5.69 4.17 -12.85
N LEU A 566 4.66 3.52 -12.33
CA LEU A 566 4.77 2.86 -11.03
C LEU A 566 5.20 1.42 -11.18
N ALA A 567 6.26 1.06 -10.45
CA ALA A 567 6.30 -0.26 -9.84
C ALA A 567 5.16 -0.35 -8.82
N THR A 568 4.32 -1.38 -8.90
CA THR A 568 3.56 -1.79 -7.71
C THR A 568 4.55 -2.39 -6.71
N VAL A 569 4.27 -2.11 -5.44
CA VAL A 569 5.00 -2.42 -4.19
C VAL A 569 5.80 -3.70 -4.25
#